data_AF-A0A843L6P2-F1
#
_entry.id   AF-A0A843L6P2-F1
#
_cell.length_a   1.000
_cell.length_b   1.000
_cell.length_c   1.000
_cell.angle_alpha   90.00
_cell.angle_beta   90.00
_cell.angle_gamma   90.00
#
_symmetry.space_group_name_H-M   'P 1'
#
loop_
_entity.id
_entity.type
_entity.pdbx_description
1 polymer ?
#
loop_
_entity_poly.entity_id
_entity_poly.type
_entity_poly.pdbx_seq_one_letter_code
_entity_poly.pdbx_strand_id
1 'polypeptide(L)' 'MTGNDEDPEERIGVVVDCILVDYRGDPESRGRIAQAVLAWAEEHPDEWDELQARCRQRHEVLV' A
#
# COMPACT_ATOMS: atom_id res chain seq x y z
N MET A 1 -15.92 19.56 -1.43
CA MET A 1 -15.33 18.59 -0.48
C MET A 1 -15.40 17.25 -1.17
N THR A 2 -14.39 16.92 -1.97
CA THR A 2 -14.44 15.74 -2.83
C THR A 2 -13.62 14.68 -2.11
N GLY A 3 -14.30 13.68 -1.56
CA GLY A 3 -13.67 12.56 -0.88
C GLY A 3 -12.71 11.88 -1.84
N ASN A 4 -11.43 11.89 -1.49
CA ASN A 4 -10.44 10.96 -2.03
C ASN A 4 -10.74 9.57 -1.44
N ASP A 5 -11.91 9.01 -1.76
CA ASP A 5 -12.14 7.58 -1.71
C ASP A 5 -11.38 6.97 -2.89
N GLU A 6 -10.05 7.14 -2.91
CA GLU A 6 -9.15 6.31 -3.72
C GLU A 6 -9.51 4.86 -3.39
N ASP A 7 -9.88 4.10 -4.43
CA ASP A 7 -10.30 2.71 -4.31
C ASP A 7 -9.34 1.95 -3.38
N PRO A 8 -9.85 1.10 -2.48
CA PRO A 8 -9.02 0.37 -1.52
C PRO A 8 -7.94 -0.47 -2.21
N GLU A 9 -8.18 -0.94 -3.44
CA GLU A 9 -7.20 -1.62 -4.29
C GLU A 9 -6.04 -0.70 -4.73
N GLU A 10 -6.34 0.57 -5.04
CA GLU A 10 -5.33 1.57 -5.43
C GLU A 10 -4.48 1.97 -4.23
N ARG A 11 -5.09 2.13 -3.05
CA ARG A 11 -4.38 2.39 -1.78
C ARG A 11 -3.45 1.25 -1.39
N ILE A 12 -3.89 0.00 -1.55
CA ILE A 12 -3.04 -1.18 -1.35
C ILE A 12 -1.87 -1.17 -2.34
N GLY A 13 -2.13 -0.82 -3.60
CA GLY A 13 -1.11 -0.75 -4.65
C GLY A 13 0.04 0.17 -4.27
N VAL A 14 -0.26 1.38 -3.81
CA VAL A 14 0.73 2.37 -3.37
C VAL A 14 1.55 1.88 -2.18
N VAL A 15 0.92 1.23 -1.21
CA VAL A 15 1.63 0.68 -0.04
C VAL A 15 2.52 -0.49 -0.46
N VAL A 16 2.03 -1.39 -1.30
CA VAL A 16 2.82 -2.52 -1.82
C VAL A 16 4.00 -2.02 -2.65
N ASP A 17 3.83 -1.00 -3.48
CA ASP A 17 4.94 -0.35 -4.22
C ASP A 17 5.96 0.31 -3.30
N CYS A 18 5.48 0.96 -2.24
CA CYS A 18 6.31 1.59 -1.23
C CYS A 18 7.13 0.60 -0.40
N ILE A 19 6.61 -0.61 -0.16
CA ILE A 19 7.31 -1.69 0.55
C ILE A 19 8.25 -2.46 -0.41
N LEU A 20 7.78 -2.72 -1.62
CA LEU A 20 8.47 -3.51 -2.64
C LEU A 20 9.29 -2.65 -3.61
N VAL A 21 10.01 -1.66 -3.09
CA VAL A 21 10.91 -0.82 -3.90
C VAL A 21 11.96 -1.72 -4.58
N ASP A 22 12.10 -1.59 -5.90
CA ASP A 22 12.99 -2.41 -6.74
C ASP A 22 12.68 -3.92 -6.79
N TYR A 23 11.50 -4.34 -6.36
CA TYR A 23 11.09 -5.75 -6.45
C TYR A 23 10.88 -6.17 -7.91
N ARG A 24 11.73 -7.08 -8.39
CA ARG A 24 11.67 -7.66 -9.75
C ARG A 24 10.95 -9.02 -9.83
N GLY A 25 10.27 -9.43 -8.77
CA GLY A 25 9.58 -10.72 -8.75
C GLY A 25 8.26 -10.71 -9.53
N ASP A 26 7.73 -11.90 -9.77
CA ASP A 26 6.56 -12.10 -10.62
C ASP A 26 5.27 -11.43 -10.06
N PRO A 27 4.36 -10.99 -10.95
CA PRO A 27 3.09 -10.35 -10.56
C PRO A 27 2.25 -11.18 -9.58
N GLU A 28 2.30 -12.52 -9.68
CA GLU A 28 1.61 -13.41 -8.74
C GLU A 28 2.13 -13.28 -7.31
N SER A 29 3.45 -13.13 -7.15
CA SER A 29 4.06 -12.92 -5.82
C SER A 29 3.63 -11.58 -5.23
N ARG A 30 3.53 -10.55 -6.07
CA ARG A 30 3.00 -9.24 -5.65
C ARG A 30 1.56 -9.34 -5.17
N GLY A 31 0.71 -10.10 -5.86
CA GLY A 31 -0.66 -10.35 -5.42
C GLY A 31 -0.75 -11.05 -4.06
N ARG A 32 0.12 -12.03 -3.79
CA ARG A 32 0.20 -12.70 -2.48
C ARG A 32 0.67 -11.76 -1.37
N ILE A 33 1.62 -10.89 -1.67
CA ILE A 33 2.11 -9.88 -0.71
C ILE A 33 1.02 -8.88 -0.40
N ALA A 34 0.26 -8.39 -1.40
CA ALA A 34 -0.87 -7.51 -1.18
C ALA A 34 -1.92 -8.13 -0.25
N GLN A 35 -2.24 -9.41 -0.46
CA GLN A 35 -3.16 -10.17 0.41
C GLN A 35 -2.61 -10.34 1.84
N ALA A 36 -1.31 -10.60 2.00
CA ALA A 36 -0.69 -10.71 3.31
C ALA A 36 -0.66 -9.36 4.06
N VAL A 37 -0.42 -8.26 3.35
CA VAL A 37 -0.46 -6.91 3.90
C VAL A 37 -1.87 -6.53 4.31
N LEU A 38 -2.89 -6.91 3.52
CA LEU A 38 -4.30 -6.71 3.86
C LEU A 38 -4.69 -7.45 5.14
N ALA A 39 -4.36 -8.74 5.23
CA ALA A 39 -4.65 -9.53 6.43
C ALA A 39 -3.98 -8.95 7.68
N TRP A 40 -2.72 -8.50 7.55
CA TRP A 40 -2.02 -7.79 8.62
C TRP A 40 -2.70 -6.45 8.98
N ALA A 41 -3.16 -5.68 7.99
CA ALA A 41 -3.83 -4.41 8.19
C ALA A 41 -5.17 -4.55 8.93
N GLU A 42 -5.90 -5.65 8.73
CA GLU A 42 -7.12 -5.95 9.49
C GLU A 42 -6.84 -6.17 10.98
N GLU A 43 -5.69 -6.75 11.32
CA GLU A 43 -5.25 -6.98 12.70
C GLU A 43 -4.64 -5.73 13.34
N HIS A 44 -4.09 -4.81 12.53
CA HIS A 44 -3.33 -3.63 12.97
C HIS A 44 -3.80 -2.33 12.27
N PRO A 45 -5.05 -1.88 12.48
CA PRO A 45 -5.59 -0.73 11.77
C PRO A 45 -4.85 0.58 12.06
N ASP A 46 -4.39 0.80 13.29
CA ASP A 46 -3.65 2.02 13.67
C ASP A 46 -2.28 2.10 12.97
N GLU A 47 -1.57 0.98 12.86
CA GLU A 47 -0.27 0.90 12.16
C GLU A 47 -0.44 0.98 10.65
N TRP A 48 -1.55 0.47 10.13
CA TRP A 48 -1.92 0.54 8.72
C TRP A 48 -2.13 1.99 8.26
N ASP A 49 -2.81 2.82 9.05
CA ASP A 49 -3.01 4.24 8.73
C ASP A 49 -1.67 5.01 8.71
N GLU A 50 -0.77 4.75 9.67
CA GLU A 50 0.56 5.36 9.68
C GLU A 50 1.38 4.94 8.44
N LEU A 51 1.35 3.65 8.09
CA LEU A 51 2.05 3.12 6.94
C LEU A 51 1.53 3.72 5.63
N GLN A 52 0.20 3.81 5.46
CA GLN A 52 -0.41 4.48 4.32
C GLN A 52 0.04 5.94 4.20
N ALA A 53 0.01 6.70 5.30
CA ALA A 53 0.40 8.10 5.30
C ALA A 53 1.87 8.28 4.89
N ARG A 54 2.77 7.43 5.41
CA ARG A 54 4.20 7.44 5.05
C ARG A 54 4.42 7.08 3.59
N CYS A 55 3.70 6.09 3.07
CA CYS A 55 3.83 5.65 1.70
C CYS A 55 3.29 6.67 0.70
N ARG A 56 2.16 7.33 1.00
CA ARG A 56 1.66 8.46 0.21
C ARG A 56 2.66 9.62 0.17
N GLN A 57 3.19 10.03 1.33
CA GLN A 57 4.19 11.10 1.39
C GLN A 57 5.43 10.76 0.56
N ARG A 58 5.89 9.51 0.60
CA ARG A 58 7.03 9.07 -0.22
C ARG A 58 6.71 9.09 -1.71
N HIS A 59 5.49 8.71 -2.10
CA HIS A 59 5.05 8.74 -3.49
C HIS A 59 4.99 10.18 -4.03
N GLU A 60 4.48 11.13 -3.26
CA GLU A 60 4.47 12.56 -3.62
C GLU A 60 5.87 13.16 -3.79
N VAL A 61 6.88 12.64 -3.08
CA VAL A 61 8.27 13.11 -3.16
C VAL A 61 9.04 12.49 -4.34
N LEU A 62 8.59 11.33 -4.84
CA LEU A 62 9.22 10.61 -5.95
C LEU A 62 8.56 10.87 -7.32
N VAL A 63 7.43 11.60 -7.35
CA VAL A 63 6.70 12.02 -8.56
C VAL A 63 7.15 13.39 -9.04
#